data_AF-A0A8X6TZY3-F1
#
_entry.id   AF-A0A8X6TZY3-F1
#
_cell.length_a   1.000
_cell.length_b   1.000
_cell.length_c   1.000
_cell.angle_alpha   90.00
_cell.angle_beta   90.00
_cell.angle_gamma   90.00
#
_symmetry.space_group_name_H-M   'P 1'
#
loop_
_entity.id
_entity.type
_entity.pdbx_description
1 polymer ?
#
loop_
_entity_poly.entity_id
_entity_poly.type
_entity_poly.pdbx_seq_one_letter_code
_entity_poly.pdbx_strand_id
1 'polypeptide(L)'
;MIWAQVKGKVAAKNTFKVKDVRKLFEKALYYASVHDWKKCVKHAETLQEECFIKECVRGETIKKFVINLQDDSDSSFSENEDDLL
;
A
#
# COMPACT_ATOMS: atom_id res chain seq x y z
N MET A 1 -5.01 3.27 -13.23
CA MET A 1 -3.59 3.30 -13.67
C MET A 1 -3.49 3.35 -15.18
N ILE A 2 -2.58 4.15 -15.73
CA ILE A 2 -2.37 4.24 -17.19
C ILE A 2 -1.88 2.93 -17.78
N TRP A 3 -0.99 2.21 -17.07
CA TRP A 3 -0.46 0.95 -17.55
C TRP A 3 -1.55 -0.11 -17.80
N ALA A 4 -2.60 -0.13 -16.98
CA ALA A 4 -3.73 -1.03 -17.18
C ALA A 4 -4.49 -0.70 -18.47
N GLN A 5 -4.68 0.60 -18.77
CA GLN A 5 -5.35 1.06 -19.99
C GLN A 5 -4.52 0.71 -21.24
N VAL A 6 -3.22 0.97 -21.19
CA VAL A 6 -2.29 0.68 -22.30
C VAL A 6 -2.25 -0.83 -22.57
N LYS A 7 -2.08 -1.65 -21.54
CA LYS A 7 -2.13 -3.11 -21.68
C LYS A 7 -3.46 -3.61 -22.22
N GLY A 8 -4.58 -3.06 -21.74
CA GLY A 8 -5.91 -3.42 -22.24
C GLY A 8 -6.07 -3.15 -23.74
N LYS A 9 -5.59 -1.99 -24.23
CA LYS A 9 -5.61 -1.65 -25.66
C LYS A 9 -4.73 -2.56 -26.51
N VAL A 10 -3.54 -2.91 -26.01
CA VAL A 10 -2.65 -3.85 -26.71
C VAL A 10 -3.26 -5.25 -26.75
N ALA A 11 -3.81 -5.73 -25.63
CA ALA A 11 -4.44 -7.04 -25.53
C ALA A 11 -5.66 -7.17 -26.46
N ALA A 12 -6.50 -6.13 -26.55
CA ALA A 12 -7.68 -6.12 -27.41
C ALA A 12 -7.37 -6.24 -28.92
N LYS A 13 -6.13 -5.93 -29.34
CA LYS A 13 -5.70 -5.97 -30.75
C LYS A 13 -4.56 -6.97 -30.97
N ASN A 14 -4.31 -7.85 -30.01
CA ASN A 14 -3.12 -8.68 -30.01
C ASN A 14 -3.19 -9.76 -31.09
N THR A 15 -2.17 -9.80 -31.94
CA THR A 15 -1.96 -10.82 -32.99
C THR A 15 -0.96 -11.91 -32.55
N PHE A 16 -0.55 -11.91 -31.28
CA PHE A 16 0.47 -12.78 -30.67
C PHE A 16 1.86 -12.71 -31.32
N LYS A 17 2.11 -11.71 -32.16
CA LYS A 17 3.41 -11.44 -32.79
C LYS A 17 4.08 -10.26 -32.09
N VAL A 18 5.29 -10.48 -31.56
CA VAL A 18 6.07 -9.44 -30.84
C VAL A 18 6.29 -8.17 -31.67
N LYS A 19 6.47 -8.30 -32.99
CA LYS A 19 6.61 -7.15 -33.90
C LYS A 19 5.38 -6.24 -33.94
N ASP A 20 4.18 -6.81 -33.76
CA ASP A 20 2.92 -6.07 -33.77
C ASP A 20 2.63 -5.45 -32.40
N VAL A 21 3.06 -6.12 -31.32
CA VAL A 21 2.94 -5.61 -29.94
C VAL A 21 3.63 -4.26 -29.78
N ARG A 22 4.84 -4.07 -30.32
CA ARG A 22 5.56 -2.79 -30.23
C ARG A 22 4.78 -1.64 -30.86
N LYS A 23 4.26 -1.84 -32.07
CA LYS A 23 3.47 -0.83 -32.80
C LYS A 23 2.15 -0.52 -32.10
N LEU A 24 1.49 -1.55 -31.54
CA LEU A 24 0.26 -1.39 -30.78
C LEU A 24 0.50 -0.64 -29.46
N PHE A 25 1.64 -0.91 -28.81
CA PHE A 25 2.05 -0.24 -27.59
C PHE A 25 2.27 1.26 -27.80
N GLU A 26 3.07 1.63 -28.80
CA GLU A 26 3.31 3.04 -29.15
C GLU A 26 1.98 3.76 -29.45
N LYS A 27 1.10 3.15 -30.24
CA LYS A 27 -0.24 3.70 -30.51
C LYS A 27 -1.09 3.82 -29.25
N ALA A 28 -1.03 2.85 -28.35
CA ALA A 28 -1.80 2.85 -27.11
C ALA A 28 -1.32 3.94 -26.13
N LEU A 29 -0.02 4.25 -26.12
CA LEU A 29 0.54 5.37 -25.35
C LEU A 29 0.00 6.72 -25.84
N TYR A 30 -0.01 6.96 -27.15
CA TYR A 30 -0.57 8.20 -27.71
C TYR A 30 -2.07 8.38 -27.43
N TYR A 31 -2.78 7.29 -27.17
CA TYR A 31 -4.19 7.34 -26.82
C TYR A 31 -4.47 7.74 -25.37
N ALA A 32 -3.46 7.71 -24.48
CA ALA A 32 -3.64 8.12 -23.10
C ALA A 32 -3.72 9.65 -23.02
N SER A 33 -4.93 10.16 -22.79
CA SER A 33 -5.18 11.60 -22.75
C SER A 33 -4.69 12.21 -21.43
N VAL A 34 -4.46 13.52 -21.42
CA VAL A 34 -4.17 14.27 -20.17
C VAL A 34 -5.26 14.05 -19.10
N HIS A 35 -6.51 13.88 -19.53
CA HIS A 35 -7.61 13.56 -18.62
C HIS A 35 -7.44 12.19 -17.95
N ASP A 36 -7.03 11.16 -18.71
CA ASP A 36 -6.76 9.83 -18.17
C ASP A 36 -5.63 9.85 -17.13
N TRP A 37 -4.59 10.64 -17.39
CA TRP A 37 -3.49 10.86 -16.46
C TRP A 37 -3.99 11.50 -15.17
N LYS A 38 -4.70 12.64 -15.26
CA LYS A 38 -5.29 13.32 -14.10
C LYS A 38 -6.19 12.40 -13.28
N LYS A 39 -7.03 11.60 -13.95
CA LYS A 39 -7.91 10.62 -13.28
C LYS A 39 -7.11 9.56 -12.54
N CYS A 40 -6.04 9.03 -13.14
CA CYS A 40 -5.19 8.04 -12.50
C CYS A 40 -4.42 8.59 -11.29
N VAL A 41 -3.90 9.82 -11.40
CA VAL A 41 -3.21 10.50 -10.28
C VAL A 41 -4.17 10.72 -9.12
N LYS A 42 -5.33 11.34 -9.38
CA LYS A 42 -6.34 11.59 -8.34
C LYS A 42 -6.78 10.31 -7.63
N HIS A 43 -6.95 9.23 -8.40
CA HIS A 43 -7.30 7.93 -7.82
C HIS A 43 -6.19 7.38 -6.91
N ALA A 44 -4.92 7.52 -7.30
CA ALA A 44 -3.79 7.08 -6.47
C ALA A 44 -3.67 7.93 -5.19
N GLU A 45 -3.85 9.24 -5.27
CA GLU A 45 -3.86 10.14 -4.10
C GLU A 45 -4.99 9.77 -3.12
N THR A 46 -6.18 9.45 -3.64
CA THR A 46 -7.31 9.03 -2.82
C THR A 46 -7.01 7.72 -2.08
N LEU A 47 -6.45 6.73 -2.77
CA LEU A 47 -6.04 5.46 -2.15
C LEU A 47 -4.94 5.67 -1.11
N GLN A 48 -3.99 6.57 -1.37
CA GLN A 48 -2.93 6.89 -0.43
C GLN A 48 -3.51 7.50 0.87
N GLU A 49 -4.44 8.45 0.75
CA GLU A 49 -5.09 9.06 1.90
C GLU A 49 -5.89 8.03 2.72
N GLU A 50 -6.67 7.18 2.05
CA GLU A 50 -7.41 6.09 2.71
C GLU A 50 -6.48 5.12 3.45
N CYS A 51 -5.34 4.78 2.85
CA CYS A 51 -4.32 3.96 3.50
C CYS A 51 -3.69 4.68 4.69
N PHE A 52 -3.36 5.96 4.55
CA PHE A 52 -2.77 6.76 5.61
C PHE A 52 -3.67 6.82 6.85
N ILE A 53 -4.97 7.09 6.67
CA ILE A 53 -5.95 7.12 7.77
C ILE A 53 -6.00 5.77 8.48
N LYS A 54 -6.07 4.66 7.72
CA LYS A 54 -6.08 3.30 8.28
C LYS A 54 -4.80 3.02 9.08
N GLU A 55 -3.66 3.46 8.58
CA GLU A 55 -2.36 3.32 9.24
C GLU A 55 -2.27 4.13 10.54
N CYS A 56 -2.78 5.35 10.57
CA CYS A 56 -2.88 6.13 11.80
C CYS A 56 -3.72 5.41 12.87
N VAL A 57 -4.92 4.94 12.50
CA VAL A 57 -5.79 4.19 13.41
C VAL A 57 -5.12 2.91 13.90
N ARG A 58 -4.44 2.19 13.01
CA ARG A 58 -3.66 0.98 13.35
C ARG A 58 -2.55 1.31 14.35
N GLY A 59 -1.80 2.38 14.12
CA GLY A 59 -0.73 2.85 15.01
C GLY A 59 -1.24 3.19 16.41
N GLU A 60 -2.35 3.91 16.52
CA GLU A 60 -2.99 4.22 17.80
C GLU A 60 -3.47 2.95 18.54
N THR A 61 -4.04 2.01 17.81
CA THR A 61 -4.55 0.74 18.38
C THR A 61 -3.40 -0.10 18.93
N ILE A 62 -2.31 -0.24 18.17
CA ILE A 62 -1.10 -0.95 18.61
C ILE A 62 -0.50 -0.26 19.84
N LYS A 63 -0.40 1.08 19.84
CA LYS A 63 0.12 1.83 20.99
C LYS A 63 -0.70 1.59 22.25
N LYS A 64 -2.03 1.60 22.16
CA LYS A 64 -2.92 1.29 23.30
C LYS A 64 -2.71 -0.13 23.80
N PHE A 65 -2.65 -1.11 22.90
CA PHE A 65 -2.40 -2.50 23.28
C PHE A 65 -1.08 -2.68 24.03
N VAL A 66 -0.01 -2.02 23.59
CA VAL A 66 1.30 -2.06 24.27
C VAL A 66 1.24 -1.44 25.68
N ILE A 67 0.55 -0.31 25.85
CA ILE A 67 0.39 0.32 27.17
C ILE A 67 -0.34 -0.63 28.13
N ASN A 68 -1.43 -1.25 27.68
CA ASN A 68 -2.21 -2.17 28.49
C ASN A 68 -1.43 -3.44 28.89
N LEU A 69 -0.51 -3.94 28.05
CA LEU A 69 0.34 -5.08 28.40
C LEU A 69 1.38 -4.76 29.49
N GLN A 70 1.78 -3.49 29.61
CA GLN A 70 2.83 -3.09 30.53
C GLN A 70 2.30 -2.86 31.95
N ASP A 71 1.04 -2.45 32.09
CA ASP A 71 0.36 -2.26 33.38
C ASP A 71 0.09 -3.60 34.12
N ASP A 72 -0.01 -4.72 33.38
CA ASP A 72 -0.20 -6.07 33.96
C ASP A 72 1.12 -6.75 34.40
N SER A 73 2.27 -6.06 34.29
CA SER A 73 3.60 -6.62 34.58
C SER A 73 4.35 -5.93 35.73
N ASP A 74 3.64 -5.34 36.70
CA ASP A 74 4.19 -5.12 38.05
C ASP A 74 4.06 -6.41 38.87
N SER A 75 4.64 -7.50 38.36
CA SER A 75 5.00 -8.64 39.20
C SER A 75 6.22 -8.23 40.00
N SER A 76 6.00 -7.69 41.21
CA SER A 76 7.03 -7.49 42.22
C SER A 76 7.77 -8.81 42.46
N PHE A 77 8.87 -9.01 41.73
CA PHE A 77 9.83 -10.06 42.01
C PHE A 77 10.65 -9.54 43.19
N SER A 78 10.12 -9.76 44.39
CA SER A 78 10.85 -9.54 45.64
C SER A 78 11.99 -10.55 45.69
N GLU A 79 13.17 -10.13 45.21
CA GLU A 79 14.42 -10.80 45.54
C GLU A 79 14.65 -10.59 47.04
N ASN A 80 14.16 -11.53 47.85
CA ASN A 80 14.51 -11.60 49.26
C ASN A 80 15.98 -12.06 49.33
N GLU A 81 16.89 -11.10 49.38
CA GLU A 81 18.22 -11.30 49.93
C GLU A 81 18.12 -11.35 51.45
N ASP A 82 17.87 -12.56 51.98
CA ASP A 82 18.09 -12.84 53.40
C ASP A 82 19.43 -13.57 53.56
N ASP A 83 20.48 -12.76 53.65
CA ASP A 83 21.77 -13.10 54.26
C ASP A 83 21.54 -13.29 55.78
N LEU A 84 21.68 -14.52 56.31
CA LEU A 84 21.81 -14.77 57.75
C LEU A 84 22.78 -15.93 58.03
N LEU A 85 23.95 -15.55 58.55
CA LEU A 85 24.95 -16.23 59.40
C LEU A 85 24.87 -17.76 59.59
#